data_AF-A0A7R9YF28-F1
#
_entry.id   AF-A0A7R9YF28-F1
#
_cell.length_a   1.000
_cell.length_b   1.000
_cell.length_c   1.000
_cell.angle_alpha   90.00
_cell.angle_beta   90.00
_cell.angle_gamma   90.00
#
_symmetry.space_group_name_H-M   'P 1'
#
loop_
_entity.id
_entity.type
_entity.pdbx_description
1 polymer ?
#
loop_
_entity_poly.entity_id
_entity_poly.type
_entity_poly.pdbx_seq_one_letter_code
_entity_poly.pdbx_strand_id
1 'polypeptide(L)'
;NLVTLREPSSGRGLLVNKEAETELESGRYVVGVPVDTPAAICVFNDDGELEPLEMESDLHEELVALFENALEDYNLLLLRTPLTLTIQGEMDDDDDDDDD
;
A
#
# COMPACT_ATOMS: atom_id res chain seq x y z
N ASN A 1 -4.66 -14.93 -7.21
CA ASN A 1 -5.62 -14.10 -7.99
C ASN A 1 -5.05 -12.69 -8.16
N LEU A 2 -4.09 -12.50 -9.06
CA LEU A 2 -3.26 -11.26 -9.13
C LEU A 2 -3.86 -10.21 -10.07
N VAL A 3 -3.97 -8.96 -9.61
CA VAL A 3 -4.43 -7.83 -10.44
C VAL A 3 -3.51 -6.61 -10.28
N THR A 4 -3.59 -5.64 -11.19
CA THR A 4 -2.78 -4.40 -11.12
C THR A 4 -3.68 -3.20 -10.84
N LEU A 5 -3.47 -2.55 -9.70
CA LEU A 5 -4.04 -1.23 -9.41
C LEU A 5 -3.22 -0.18 -10.17
N ARG A 6 -3.84 0.60 -11.07
CA ARG A 6 -3.13 1.62 -11.86
C ARG A 6 -3.52 3.02 -11.42
N GLU A 7 -2.53 3.87 -11.18
CA GLU A 7 -2.74 5.30 -10.98
C GLU A 7 -2.92 5.97 -12.35
N PRO A 8 -4.10 6.55 -12.66
CA PRO A 8 -4.37 7.09 -14.00
C PRO A 8 -3.48 8.25 -14.42
N SER A 9 -3.03 9.06 -13.46
CA SER A 9 -2.24 10.29 -13.69
C SER A 9 -0.77 10.00 -14.01
N SER A 10 -0.17 8.98 -13.39
CA SER A 10 1.26 8.68 -13.52
C SER A 10 1.55 7.44 -14.38
N GLY A 11 0.53 6.60 -14.63
CA GLY A 11 0.71 5.31 -15.29
C GLY A 11 1.40 4.25 -14.42
N ARG A 12 1.79 4.58 -13.19
CA ARG A 12 2.36 3.64 -12.23
C ARG A 12 1.30 2.62 -11.82
N GLY A 13 1.75 1.43 -11.46
CA GLY A 13 0.87 0.36 -11.04
C GLY A 13 1.43 -0.40 -9.83
N LEU A 14 0.53 -0.88 -8.99
CA LEU A 14 0.81 -1.74 -7.86
C LEU A 14 0.23 -3.12 -8.15
N LEU A 15 1.04 -4.16 -8.00
CA LEU A 15 0.55 -5.54 -8.03
C LEU A 15 -0.16 -5.84 -6.72
N VAL A 16 -1.38 -6.37 -6.80
CA VAL A 16 -2.19 -6.69 -5.62
C VAL A 16 -2.77 -8.10 -5.74
N ASN A 17 -2.72 -8.85 -4.65
CA ASN A 17 -3.49 -10.08 -4.48
C ASN A 17 -4.93 -9.69 -4.18
N LYS A 18 -5.87 -10.16 -5.00
CA LYS A 18 -7.29 -9.87 -4.83
C LYS A 18 -7.86 -10.72 -3.69
N GLU A 19 -8.38 -10.07 -2.66
CA GLU A 19 -9.06 -10.71 -1.51
C GLU A 19 -10.55 -10.89 -1.80
N ALA A 20 -11.23 -9.84 -2.27
CA ALA A 20 -12.65 -9.91 -2.58
C ALA A 20 -13.02 -9.00 -3.76
N GLU A 21 -14.12 -9.36 -4.42
CA GLU A 21 -14.75 -8.53 -5.44
C GLU A 21 -16.25 -8.42 -5.21
N THR A 22 -16.82 -7.28 -5.57
CA THR A 22 -18.26 -7.05 -5.55
C THR A 22 -18.68 -6.18 -6.74
N GLU A 23 -19.95 -6.25 -7.09
CA GLU A 23 -20.55 -5.46 -8.16
C GLU A 23 -21.71 -4.64 -7.59
N LEU A 24 -21.66 -3.32 -7.81
CA LEU A 24 -22.71 -2.37 -7.48
C LEU A 24 -23.20 -1.74 -8.79
N GLU A 25 -24.32 -0.99 -8.76
CA GLU A 25 -24.81 -0.28 -9.95
C GLU A 25 -23.75 0.65 -10.59
N SER A 26 -22.85 1.18 -9.76
CA SER A 26 -21.76 2.07 -10.16
C SER A 26 -20.54 1.35 -10.75
N GLY A 27 -20.51 0.02 -10.75
CA GLY A 27 -19.46 -0.78 -11.38
C GLY A 27 -18.94 -1.94 -10.52
N ARG A 28 -17.77 -2.44 -10.91
CA ARG A 28 -17.08 -3.56 -10.24
C ARG A 28 -15.97 -3.05 -9.33
N TYR A 29 -15.93 -3.58 -8.12
CA TYR A 29 -15.04 -3.14 -7.05
C TYR A 29 -14.22 -4.30 -6.52
N VAL A 30 -12.99 -4.02 -6.12
CA VAL A 30 -12.02 -5.00 -5.64
C VAL A 30 -11.32 -4.45 -4.40
N VAL A 31 -11.16 -5.28 -3.39
CA VAL A 31 -10.19 -5.08 -2.30
C VAL A 31 -9.09 -6.13 -2.42
N GLY A 32 -7.85 -5.71 -2.18
CA GLY A 32 -6.68 -6.55 -2.34
C GLY A 32 -5.52 -6.07 -1.50
N VAL A 33 -4.60 -6.99 -1.19
CA VAL A 33 -3.36 -6.72 -0.45
C VAL A 33 -2.21 -6.50 -1.44
N PRO A 34 -1.38 -5.45 -1.29
CA PRO A 34 -0.17 -5.26 -2.08
C PRO A 34 0.75 -6.49 -2.04
N VAL A 35 1.33 -6.85 -3.19
CA VAL A 35 2.37 -7.90 -3.25
C VAL A 35 3.65 -7.42 -2.59
N ASP A 36 4.02 -6.16 -2.83
CA ASP A 36 5.15 -5.51 -2.18
C ASP A 36 4.78 -5.07 -0.76
N THR A 37 5.78 -4.95 0.12
CA THR A 37 5.55 -4.54 1.51
C THR A 37 5.06 -3.09 1.60
N PRO A 38 3.88 -2.82 2.19
CA PRO A 38 3.41 -1.45 2.40
C PRO A 38 4.27 -0.75 3.46
N ALA A 39 4.53 0.54 3.25
CA ALA A 39 5.25 1.40 4.18
C ALA A 39 4.42 2.65 4.51
N ALA A 40 4.50 3.11 5.76
CA ALA A 40 3.86 4.34 6.23
C ALA A 40 4.94 5.32 6.71
N ILE A 41 4.80 6.59 6.33
CA ILE A 41 5.61 7.68 6.86
C ILE A 41 4.85 8.28 8.04
N CYS A 42 5.47 8.25 9.22
CA CYS A 42 4.92 8.75 10.47
C CYS A 42 5.88 9.76 11.11
N VAL A 43 5.34 10.62 11.97
CA VAL A 43 6.12 11.55 12.79
C VAL A 43 5.84 11.32 14.27
N PHE A 44 6.81 11.67 15.12
CA PHE A 44 6.57 11.71 16.56
C PHE A 44 5.90 13.04 16.95
N ASN A 45 4.88 12.98 17.80
CA ASN A 45 4.30 14.15 18.44
C ASN A 45 5.08 14.57 19.70
N ASP A 46 4.66 15.65 20.35
CA ASP A 46 5.31 16.21 21.55
C ASP A 46 5.33 15.23 22.74
N ASP A 47 4.39 14.29 22.77
CA ASP A 47 4.29 13.24 23.79
C ASP A 47 5.13 11.98 23.45
N GLY A 48 5.79 11.97 22.28
CA GLY A 48 6.61 10.86 21.81
C GLY A 48 5.81 9.70 21.21
N GLU A 49 4.54 9.93 20.85
CA GLU A 49 3.69 8.97 20.15
C GLU A 49 3.78 9.16 18.63
N LEU A 50 3.50 8.11 17.86
CA LEU A 50 3.50 8.18 16.39
C LEU A 50 2.15 8.71 15.88
N GLU A 51 2.22 9.76 15.05
CA GLU A 51 1.08 10.34 14.35
C GLU A 51 1.26 10.23 12.82
N PRO A 52 0.15 10.09 12.06
CA PRO A 52 0.22 10.09 10.62
C PRO A 52 0.69 11.46 10.12
N LEU A 53 1.59 11.45 9.15
CA LEU A 53 1.96 12.68 8.47
C LEU A 53 0.84 13.10 7.51
N GLU A 54 0.49 14.40 7.52
CA GLU A 54 -0.47 14.95 6.57
C GLU A 54 0.07 14.78 5.14
N MET A 55 -0.70 14.07 4.31
CA MET A 55 -0.35 13.84 2.90
C MET A 55 -0.29 15.16 2.14
N GLU A 56 0.57 15.22 1.13
CA GLU A 56 0.74 16.40 0.26
C GLU A 56 1.24 17.67 0.99
N SER A 57 1.74 17.54 2.22
CA SER A 57 2.48 18.61 2.90
C SER A 57 3.91 18.72 2.37
N ASP A 58 4.53 19.90 2.48
CA ASP A 58 5.94 20.10 2.09
C ASP A 58 6.87 19.13 2.85
N LEU A 59 6.58 18.88 4.13
CA LEU A 59 7.31 17.93 4.96
C LEU A 59 7.15 16.48 4.47
N HIS A 60 5.96 16.10 4.01
CA HIS A 60 5.73 14.79 3.40
C HIS A 60 6.59 14.59 2.16
N GLU A 61 6.64 15.57 1.27
CA GLU A 61 7.48 15.48 0.06
C GLU A 61 8.97 15.40 0.40
N GLU A 62 9.45 16.17 1.38
CA GLU A 62 10.83 16.12 1.86
C GLU A 62 11.19 14.72 2.42
N LEU A 63 10.32 14.17 3.26
CA LEU A 63 10.55 12.85 3.87
C LEU A 63 10.48 11.72 2.84
N VAL A 64 9.56 11.77 1.88
CA VAL A 64 9.51 10.80 0.78
C VAL A 64 10.82 10.80 0.01
N ALA A 65 11.33 11.97 -0.36
CA ALA A 65 12.61 12.06 -1.08
C ALA A 65 13.78 11.54 -0.23
N LEU A 66 13.78 11.80 1.08
CA LEU A 66 14.81 11.28 1.98
C LEU A 66 14.79 9.74 2.04
N PHE A 67 13.60 9.14 2.17
CA PHE A 67 13.47 7.68 2.24
C PHE A 67 13.70 7.00 0.89
N GLU A 68 13.32 7.62 -0.22
CA GLU A 68 13.69 7.17 -1.58
C GLU A 68 15.21 7.01 -1.68
N ASN A 69 15.98 8.06 -1.34
CA ASN A 69 17.44 8.01 -1.37
C ASN A 69 18.02 6.94 -0.42
N ALA A 70 17.45 6.78 0.78
CA ALA A 70 17.93 5.79 1.74
C ALA A 70 17.70 4.34 1.29
N LEU A 71 16.65 4.09 0.51
CA LEU A 71 16.30 2.77 -0.01
C LEU A 71 17.11 2.40 -1.27
N GLU A 72 17.58 3.39 -2.03
CA GLU A 72 18.45 3.16 -3.19
C GLU A 72 19.74 2.42 -2.82
N ASP A 73 20.31 2.68 -1.64
CA ASP A 73 21.50 1.98 -1.12
C ASP A 73 21.29 0.47 -0.96
N TYR A 74 20.03 0.02 -0.88
CA TYR A 74 19.63 -1.38 -0.76
C TYR A 74 19.06 -1.96 -2.06
N ASN A 75 19.13 -1.22 -3.18
CA ASN A 75 18.43 -1.55 -4.43
C ASN A 75 16.92 -1.72 -4.26
N LEU A 76 16.31 -0.97 -3.33
CA LEU A 76 14.87 -0.93 -3.10
C LEU A 76 14.27 0.36 -3.68
N LEU A 77 13.00 0.31 -4.04
CA LEU A 77 12.26 1.47 -4.57
C LEU A 77 11.09 1.79 -3.64
N LEU A 78 10.96 3.05 -3.24
CA LEU A 78 9.76 3.53 -2.58
C LEU A 78 8.73 3.90 -3.64
N LEU A 79 7.65 3.13 -3.71
CA LEU A 79 6.56 3.41 -4.64
C LEU A 79 5.51 4.27 -3.95
N ARG A 80 5.16 5.40 -4.56
CA ARG A 80 3.97 6.16 -4.16
C ARG A 80 2.73 5.43 -4.66
N THR A 81 2.06 4.74 -3.76
CA THR A 81 0.83 4.01 -4.05
C THR A 81 -0.38 4.81 -3.59
N PRO A 82 -1.55 4.69 -4.26
CA PRO A 82 -2.80 5.24 -3.75
C PRO A 82 -3.12 4.72 -2.33
N LEU A 83 -3.97 5.45 -1.61
CA LEU A 83 -4.45 5.17 -0.23
C LEU A 83 -4.34 3.69 0.17
N THR A 84 -3.50 3.40 1.16
CA THR A 84 -3.41 2.05 1.74
C THR A 84 -4.48 1.89 2.81
N LEU A 85 -5.29 0.83 2.70
CA LEU A 85 -6.21 0.39 3.75
C LEU A 85 -5.58 -0.78 4.50
N THR A 86 -5.65 -0.77 5.83
CA THR A 86 -5.17 -1.86 6.67
C THR A 86 -6.33 -2.79 7.02
N ILE A 87 -6.22 -4.06 6.65
CA ILE A 87 -7.16 -5.10 7.09
C ILE A 87 -6.70 -5.57 8.47
N GLN A 88 -7.61 -5.55 9.44
CA GLN A 88 -7.35 -6.01 10.81
C GLN A 88 -8.18 -7.27 11.09
N GLY A 89 -7.53 -8.33 11.55
CA GLY A 89 -8.14 -9.62 11.86
C GLY A 89 -7.20 -10.77 11.49
N GLU A 90 -7.63 -11.99 11.77
CA GLU A 90 -7.03 -13.17 11.13
C GLU A 90 -7.67 -13.28 9.74
N MET A 91 -6.84 -13.31 8.70
CA MET A 91 -7.29 -13.82 7.41
C MET A 91 -7.24 -15.33 7.53
N ASP A 92 -8.35 -15.99 7.24
CA ASP A 92 -8.33 -17.44 7.07
C ASP A 92 -7.38 -17.69 5.88
N ASP A 93 -6.24 -18.33 6.15
CA ASP A 93 -5.40 -18.88 5.10
C ASP A 93 -6.25 -19.98 4.45
N ASP A 94 -6.90 -19.67 3.32
CA ASP A 94 -7.41 -20.68 2.40
C ASP A 94 -6.17 -21.40 1.84
N ASP A 95 -5.55 -22.25 2.67
CA ASP A 95 -4.63 -23.27 2.23
C ASP A 95 -5.43 -24.12 1.24
N ASP A 96 -5.20 -23.85 -0.06
CA ASP A 96 -5.37 -24.82 -1.12
C ASP A 96 -4.41 -25.99 -0.79
N ASP A 97 -4.84 -26.84 0.14
CA ASP A 97 -4.42 -28.24 0.27
C ASP A 97 -4.89 -28.95 -1.01
N ASP A 98 -4.23 -28.66 -2.13
CA ASP A 98 -4.28 -29.46 -3.35
C ASP A 98 -3.55 -30.78 -3.05
N ASP A 99 -4.37 -31.78 -2.70
CA ASP A 99 -4.22 -33.23 -2.85
C ASP A 99 -2.80 -33.78 -3.18
N ASP A 100 -2.23 -34.53 -2.24
CA ASP A 100 -1.38 -35.72 -2.49
C ASP A 100 -1.57 -36.80 -1.40
#